data_AF-A0A1S6GKV7-F1
#
_entry.id   AF-A0A1S6GKV7-F1
#
_cell.length_a   1.000
_cell.length_b   1.000
_cell.length_c   1.000
_cell.angle_alpha   90.00
_cell.angle_beta   90.00
_cell.angle_gamma   90.00
#
_symmetry.space_group_name_H-M   'P 1'
#
loop_
_entity.id
_entity.type
_entity.pdbx_description
1 polymer ?
#
loop_
_entity_poly.entity_id
_entity_poly.type
_entity_poly.pdbx_seq_one_letter_code
_entity_poly.pdbx_strand_id
1 'polypeptide(L)'
;MHQLTIDRPGQSASVTDHDDFQDAHRALIAYVVGADYYLHALDNTTAATTYEMLIVPENHGGPTITGLAIIEQRTAVELPVSAPYFAACEARRWITDHQVDWDFGDPRRYPVAVLSMAQGEARYTLRAGALITEAASLAGATESAPPKLNTLEAVRRNAIENTASVTSPAQIATAVQQLLPAGATAQQAAALTWYYALIQWGVNAS
;
A
#
# COMPACT_ATOMS: atom_id res chain seq x y z
N MET A 1 12.82 -14.88 -12.41
CA MET A 1 11.95 -15.15 -11.27
C MET A 1 10.76 -14.21 -11.34
N HIS A 2 9.57 -14.74 -11.15
CA HIS A 2 8.32 -14.02 -11.12
C HIS A 2 7.63 -14.31 -9.79
N GLN A 3 6.89 -13.35 -9.28
CA GLN A 3 6.10 -13.51 -8.07
C GLN A 3 4.62 -13.43 -8.44
N LEU A 4 3.86 -14.44 -8.01
CA LEU A 4 2.41 -14.45 -8.10
C LEU A 4 1.85 -14.05 -6.73
N THR A 5 1.12 -12.95 -6.71
CA THR A 5 0.40 -12.46 -5.55
C THR A 5 -1.09 -12.57 -5.82
N ILE A 6 -1.82 -13.23 -4.92
CA ILE A 6 -3.28 -13.37 -4.98
C ILE A 6 -3.85 -12.71 -3.73
N ASP A 7 -4.55 -11.59 -3.92
CA ASP A 7 -5.22 -10.84 -2.87
C ASP A 7 -6.74 -11.01 -2.95
N ARG A 8 -7.35 -11.23 -1.78
CA ARG A 8 -8.80 -11.40 -1.64
C ARG A 8 -9.31 -10.63 -0.42
N PRO A 9 -10.42 -9.89 -0.55
CA PRO A 9 -11.06 -9.23 0.58
C PRO A 9 -11.38 -10.24 1.69
N GLY A 10 -10.86 -10.01 2.89
CA GLY A 10 -11.10 -10.84 4.07
C GLY A 10 -10.17 -12.05 4.25
N GLN A 11 -9.18 -12.23 3.39
CA GLN A 11 -8.17 -13.29 3.53
C GLN A 11 -6.75 -12.73 3.37
N SER A 12 -5.76 -13.48 3.87
CA SER A 12 -4.36 -13.10 3.70
C SER A 12 -3.94 -13.30 2.25
N ALA A 13 -3.25 -12.30 1.69
CA ALA A 13 -2.69 -12.40 0.36
C ALA A 13 -1.71 -13.59 0.29
N SER A 14 -1.88 -14.42 -0.72
CA SER A 14 -0.99 -15.55 -0.99
C SER A 14 0.09 -15.10 -1.95
N VAL A 15 1.34 -15.19 -1.54
CA VAL A 15 2.50 -14.83 -2.36
C VAL A 15 3.32 -16.08 -2.63
N THR A 16 3.57 -16.36 -3.91
CA THR A 16 4.34 -17.52 -4.36
C THR A 16 5.37 -17.09 -5.40
N ASP A 17 6.60 -17.58 -5.26
CA ASP A 17 7.68 -17.31 -6.22
C ASP A 17 7.74 -18.43 -7.27
N HIS A 18 8.01 -18.06 -8.51
CA HIS A 18 8.05 -18.91 -9.69
C HIS A 18 9.27 -18.58 -10.56
N ASP A 19 9.79 -19.56 -11.30
CA ASP A 19 11.00 -19.36 -12.10
C ASP A 19 10.75 -18.42 -13.30
N ASP A 20 9.61 -18.60 -13.97
CA ASP A 20 9.17 -17.83 -15.13
C ASP A 20 7.68 -17.42 -15.05
N PHE A 21 7.27 -16.54 -15.98
CA PHE A 21 5.91 -16.03 -16.05
C PHE A 21 4.88 -17.13 -16.35
N GLN A 22 5.25 -18.13 -17.16
CA GLN A 22 4.34 -19.20 -17.57
C GLN A 22 4.00 -20.11 -16.38
N ASP A 23 4.97 -20.34 -15.50
CA ASP A 23 4.78 -21.13 -14.28
C ASP A 23 3.88 -20.39 -13.27
N ALA A 24 4.15 -19.09 -13.04
CA ALA A 24 3.27 -18.22 -12.26
C ALA A 24 1.85 -18.16 -12.82
N HIS A 25 1.70 -18.04 -14.14
CA HIS A 25 0.41 -18.00 -14.80
C HIS A 25 -0.33 -19.35 -14.70
N ARG A 26 0.39 -20.48 -14.83
CA ARG A 26 -0.20 -21.81 -14.65
C ARG A 26 -0.69 -22.02 -13.21
N ALA A 27 0.07 -21.57 -12.22
CA ALA A 27 -0.34 -21.61 -10.82
C ALA A 27 -1.58 -20.75 -10.57
N LEU A 28 -1.65 -19.56 -11.18
CA LEU A 28 -2.84 -18.71 -11.13
C LEU A 28 -4.07 -19.39 -11.74
N ILE A 29 -3.94 -19.98 -12.92
CA ILE A 29 -5.05 -20.71 -13.56
C ILE A 29 -5.51 -21.89 -12.70
N ALA A 30 -4.59 -22.69 -12.15
CA ALA A 30 -4.92 -23.81 -11.28
C ALA A 30 -5.71 -23.37 -10.04
N TYR A 31 -5.31 -22.24 -9.45
CA TYR A 31 -5.98 -21.64 -8.31
C TYR A 31 -7.39 -21.15 -8.65
N VAL A 32 -7.52 -20.41 -9.76
CA VAL A 32 -8.79 -19.82 -10.22
C VAL A 32 -9.79 -20.91 -10.59
N VAL A 33 -9.35 -21.97 -11.28
CA VAL A 33 -10.19 -23.14 -11.60
C VAL A 33 -10.62 -23.87 -10.32
N GLY A 34 -9.72 -24.04 -9.36
CA GLY A 34 -10.05 -24.70 -8.09
C GLY A 34 -11.05 -23.93 -7.22
N ALA A 35 -11.13 -22.60 -7.40
CA ALA A 35 -12.00 -21.71 -6.63
C ALA A 35 -13.16 -21.11 -7.45
N ASP A 36 -13.35 -21.58 -8.70
CA ASP A 36 -14.40 -21.17 -9.65
C ASP A 36 -14.48 -19.64 -9.91
N TYR A 37 -13.31 -19.04 -10.13
CA TYR A 37 -13.18 -17.63 -10.51
C TYR A 37 -13.06 -17.45 -12.02
N TYR A 38 -13.34 -16.25 -12.50
CA TYR A 38 -13.03 -15.79 -13.86
C TYR A 38 -11.97 -14.71 -13.81
N LEU A 39 -11.06 -14.69 -14.77
CA LEU A 39 -10.01 -13.68 -14.84
C LEU A 39 -10.32 -12.61 -15.88
N HIS A 40 -10.15 -11.35 -15.49
CA HIS A 40 -10.14 -10.22 -16.40
C HIS A 40 -8.79 -9.51 -16.33
N ALA A 41 -8.05 -9.48 -17.43
CA ALA A 41 -6.76 -8.80 -17.47
C ALA A 41 -6.99 -7.28 -17.52
N LEU A 42 -6.50 -6.56 -16.50
CA LEU A 42 -6.62 -5.11 -16.41
C LEU A 42 -5.48 -4.39 -17.12
N ASP A 43 -4.25 -4.84 -16.85
CA ASP A 43 -3.04 -4.21 -17.37
C ASP A 43 -1.96 -5.26 -17.63
N ASN A 44 -1.32 -5.14 -18.78
CA ASN A 44 -0.22 -5.97 -19.22
C ASN A 44 0.98 -5.06 -19.52
N THR A 45 1.90 -4.98 -18.57
CA THR A 45 3.20 -4.34 -18.80
C THR A 45 4.27 -5.40 -18.94
N THR A 46 5.45 -5.03 -19.45
CA THR A 46 6.60 -5.93 -19.52
C THR A 46 7.13 -6.34 -18.13
N ALA A 47 6.74 -5.65 -17.05
CA ALA A 47 7.20 -5.90 -15.70
C ALA A 47 6.15 -6.55 -14.79
N ALA A 48 4.86 -6.35 -15.06
CA ALA A 48 3.78 -6.93 -14.29
C ALA A 48 2.50 -7.10 -15.12
N THR A 49 1.79 -8.19 -14.86
CA THR A 49 0.45 -8.45 -15.37
C THR A 49 -0.54 -8.51 -14.21
N THR A 50 -1.59 -7.71 -14.28
CA THR A 50 -2.65 -7.63 -13.26
C THR A 50 -3.94 -8.23 -13.80
N TYR A 51 -4.56 -9.09 -13.00
CA TYR A 51 -5.85 -9.71 -13.26
C TYR A 51 -6.84 -9.41 -12.14
N GLU A 52 -8.06 -9.04 -12.50
CA GLU A 52 -9.21 -9.09 -11.60
C GLU A 52 -9.78 -10.51 -11.57
N MET A 53 -10.09 -10.98 -10.37
CA MET A 53 -10.83 -12.23 -10.16
C MET A 53 -12.31 -11.90 -9.97
N LEU A 54 -13.15 -12.47 -10.82
CA LEU A 54 -14.57 -12.24 -10.90
C LEU A 54 -15.33 -13.50 -10.49
N ILE A 55 -16.39 -13.36 -9.70
CA ILE A 55 -17.42 -14.41 -9.59
C ILE A 55 -18.61 -13.96 -10.43
N VAL A 56 -19.15 -14.88 -11.22
CA VAL A 56 -20.42 -14.69 -11.91
C VAL A 56 -21.51 -15.38 -11.06
N PRO A 57 -22.37 -14.63 -10.36
CA PRO A 57 -23.41 -15.25 -9.54
C PRO A 57 -24.46 -15.94 -10.42
N GLU A 58 -24.89 -17.14 -10.03
CA GLU A 58 -25.87 -17.97 -10.78
C GLU A 58 -27.21 -17.23 -11.03
N ASN A 59 -27.58 -16.32 -10.12
CA ASN A 59 -28.84 -15.58 -10.16
C ASN A 59 -28.71 -14.22 -10.87
N HIS A 60 -28.40 -14.23 -12.18
CA HIS A 60 -28.57 -13.08 -13.10
C HIS A 60 -27.99 -11.73 -12.62
N GLY A 61 -27.01 -11.77 -11.70
CA GLY A 61 -26.28 -10.60 -11.23
C GLY A 61 -25.08 -10.34 -12.12
N GLY A 62 -24.67 -9.07 -12.22
CA GLY A 62 -23.43 -8.71 -12.92
C GLY A 62 -22.20 -9.38 -12.28
N PRO A 63 -21.10 -9.53 -13.03
CA PRO A 63 -19.87 -10.10 -12.50
C PRO A 63 -19.36 -9.24 -11.33
N THR A 64 -19.07 -9.88 -10.20
CA THR A 64 -18.59 -9.22 -8.99
C THR A 64 -17.10 -9.42 -8.85
N ILE A 65 -16.35 -8.33 -8.67
CA ILE A 65 -14.91 -8.39 -8.42
C ILE A 65 -14.70 -8.90 -7.00
N THR A 66 -13.97 -10.00 -6.88
CA THR A 66 -13.74 -10.74 -5.63
C THR A 66 -12.29 -10.77 -5.21
N GLY A 67 -11.38 -10.24 -6.02
CA GLY A 67 -9.98 -10.11 -5.66
C GLY A 67 -9.12 -9.71 -6.85
N LEU A 68 -7.81 -9.66 -6.61
CA LEU A 68 -6.79 -9.30 -7.58
C LEU A 68 -5.69 -10.35 -7.58
N ALA A 69 -5.19 -10.68 -8.76
CA ALA A 69 -4.00 -11.49 -8.93
C ALA A 69 -2.97 -10.70 -9.75
N ILE A 70 -1.73 -10.67 -9.28
CA ILE A 70 -0.64 -9.93 -9.92
C ILE A 70 0.52 -10.89 -10.13
N ILE A 71 1.05 -10.91 -11.35
CA ILE A 71 2.29 -11.60 -11.69
C ILE A 71 3.33 -10.53 -11.99
N GLU A 72 4.38 -10.43 -11.19
CA GLU A 72 5.43 -9.43 -11.35
C GLU A 72 6.80 -10.08 -11.58
N GLN A 73 7.63 -9.48 -12.44
CA GLN A 73 9.00 -9.93 -12.69
C GLN A 73 9.94 -9.40 -11.60
N ARG A 74 10.59 -10.31 -10.87
CA ARG A 74 11.63 -9.97 -9.88
C ARG A 74 13.02 -10.02 -10.53
N THR A 75 13.63 -8.85 -10.72
CA THR A 75 15.09 -8.73 -10.90
C THR A 75 15.77 -8.71 -9.53
N ALA A 76 16.55 -9.76 -9.25
CA ALA A 76 17.26 -9.90 -7.98
C ALA A 76 18.45 -8.93 -7.90
N VAL A 77 18.24 -7.73 -7.36
CA VAL A 77 19.12 -6.98 -6.43
C VAL A 77 18.27 -5.81 -5.91
N GLU A 78 17.49 -6.04 -4.85
CA GLU A 78 17.03 -5.05 -3.87
C GLU A 78 16.04 -5.79 -2.96
N LEU A 79 16.11 -5.55 -1.65
CA LEU A 79 15.09 -6.00 -0.70
C LEU A 79 13.71 -5.64 -1.29
N PRO A 80 12.73 -6.57 -1.35
CA PRO A 80 11.47 -6.30 -2.01
C PRO A 80 10.75 -5.19 -1.24
N VAL A 81 10.88 -3.96 -1.73
CA VAL A 81 10.09 -2.84 -1.23
C VAL A 81 8.70 -3.05 -1.77
N SER A 82 7.72 -3.19 -0.87
CA SER A 82 6.31 -3.24 -1.24
C SER A 82 5.99 -2.11 -2.22
N ALA A 83 5.44 -2.44 -3.39
CA ALA A 83 5.02 -1.43 -4.35
C ALA A 83 4.11 -0.40 -3.66
N PRO A 84 4.07 0.88 -4.10
CA PRO A 84 3.34 1.94 -3.40
C PRO A 84 1.89 1.60 -3.06
N TYR A 85 1.22 0.81 -3.91
CA TYR A 85 -0.12 0.30 -3.61
C TYR A 85 -0.14 -0.63 -2.37
N PHE A 86 0.75 -1.61 -2.29
CA PHE A 86 0.84 -2.53 -1.16
C PHE A 86 1.27 -1.80 0.12
N ALA A 87 2.21 -0.86 0.03
CA ALA A 87 2.57 0.00 1.16
C ALA A 87 1.35 0.78 1.69
N ALA A 88 0.47 1.28 0.81
CA ALA A 88 -0.76 1.95 1.23
C ALA A 88 -1.76 0.98 1.89
N CYS A 89 -1.88 -0.25 1.39
CA CYS A 89 -2.71 -1.29 2.00
C CYS A 89 -2.21 -1.67 3.40
N GLU A 90 -0.90 -1.93 3.54
CA GLU A 90 -0.26 -2.25 4.81
C GLU A 90 -0.41 -1.10 5.81
N ALA A 91 -0.20 0.15 5.37
CA ALA A 91 -0.39 1.32 6.21
C ALA A 91 -1.83 1.42 6.77
N ARG A 92 -2.84 1.28 5.91
CA ARG A 92 -4.25 1.31 6.35
C ARG A 92 -4.59 0.18 7.30
N ARG A 93 -4.09 -1.03 7.03
CA ARG A 93 -4.29 -2.19 7.89
C ARG A 93 -3.65 -1.95 9.26
N TRP A 94 -2.39 -1.55 9.30
CA TRP A 94 -1.68 -1.27 10.53
C TRP A 94 -2.38 -0.18 11.35
N ILE A 95 -2.83 0.90 10.71
CA ILE A 95 -3.60 1.96 11.37
C ILE A 95 -4.89 1.41 11.98
N THR A 96 -5.63 0.59 11.22
CA THR A 96 -6.90 -0.01 11.68
C THR A 96 -6.67 -0.94 12.88
N ASP A 97 -5.64 -1.78 12.81
CA ASP A 97 -5.29 -2.76 13.85
C ASP A 97 -4.88 -2.07 15.17
N HIS A 98 -4.34 -0.85 15.10
CA HIS A 98 -3.84 -0.12 16.27
C HIS A 98 -4.70 1.10 16.67
N GLN A 99 -5.84 1.33 16.01
CA GLN A 99 -6.73 2.45 16.32
C GLN A 99 -7.33 2.32 17.73
N VAL A 100 -7.79 1.12 18.10
CA VAL A 100 -8.35 0.84 19.43
C VAL A 100 -7.30 1.03 20.53
N ASP A 101 -6.05 0.69 20.24
CA ASP A 101 -4.93 0.93 21.16
C ASP A 101 -4.66 2.43 21.35
N TRP A 102 -4.91 3.27 20.36
CA TRP A 102 -4.76 4.73 20.49
C TRP A 102 -5.86 5.35 21.36
N ASP A 103 -7.11 4.90 21.21
CA ASP A 103 -8.25 5.42 21.97
C ASP A 103 -8.15 5.13 23.49
N PHE A 104 -7.55 3.99 23.87
CA PHE A 104 -7.58 3.49 25.27
C PHE A 104 -6.22 3.06 25.84
N GLY A 105 -5.15 3.13 25.06
CA GLY A 105 -3.84 2.59 25.44
C GLY A 105 -2.90 3.58 26.15
N ASP A 106 -1.78 3.03 26.62
CA ASP A 106 -0.69 3.82 27.20
C ASP A 106 0.00 4.66 26.09
N PRO A 107 0.10 6.00 26.24
CA PRO A 107 0.80 6.88 25.29
C PRO A 107 2.25 6.49 24.99
N ARG A 108 2.87 5.67 25.86
CA ARG A 108 4.25 5.18 25.70
C ARG A 108 4.35 3.91 24.87
N ARG A 109 3.24 3.26 24.52
CA ARG A 109 3.26 2.13 23.58
C ARG A 109 3.59 2.63 22.19
N TYR A 110 4.46 1.89 21.52
CA TYR A 110 4.99 2.27 20.21
C TYR A 110 3.91 2.68 19.19
N PRO A 111 2.81 1.93 18.98
CA PRO A 111 1.76 2.34 18.04
C PRO A 111 1.07 3.66 18.43
N VAL A 112 0.80 3.86 19.73
CA VAL A 112 0.15 5.07 20.25
C VAL A 112 1.06 6.29 20.07
N ALA A 113 2.37 6.13 20.26
CA ALA A 113 3.35 7.19 20.02
C ALA A 113 3.42 7.60 18.53
N VAL A 114 3.46 6.63 17.61
CA VAL A 114 3.46 6.86 16.15
C VAL A 114 2.20 7.59 15.71
N LEU A 115 1.03 7.11 16.15
CA LEU A 115 -0.26 7.74 15.86
C LEU A 115 -0.35 9.15 16.47
N SER A 116 0.12 9.36 17.69
CA SER A 116 0.17 10.70 18.30
C SER A 116 1.06 11.67 17.53
N MET A 117 2.20 11.21 17.00
CA MET A 117 3.05 12.02 16.11
C MET A 117 2.34 12.34 14.79
N ALA A 118 1.61 11.38 14.21
CA ALA A 118 0.83 11.60 13.00
C ALA A 118 -0.25 12.68 13.19
N GLN A 119 -0.99 12.63 14.31
CA GLN A 119 -1.96 13.66 14.68
C GLN A 119 -1.27 15.02 14.91
N GLY A 120 -0.11 15.01 15.58
CA GLY A 120 0.67 16.21 15.84
C GLY A 120 1.14 16.91 14.55
N GLU A 121 1.60 16.14 13.56
CA GLU A 121 1.99 16.67 12.26
C GLU A 121 0.80 17.15 11.42
N ALA A 122 -0.31 16.41 11.43
CA ALA A 122 -1.54 16.80 10.74
C ALA A 122 -2.10 18.14 11.26
N ARG A 123 -1.97 18.39 12.57
CA ARG A 123 -2.38 19.64 13.23
C ARG A 123 -1.32 20.74 13.20
N TYR A 124 -0.24 20.57 12.44
CA TYR A 124 0.88 21.52 12.37
C TYR A 124 1.57 21.83 13.71
N THR A 125 1.39 20.97 14.73
CA THR A 125 2.09 21.09 16.02
C THR A 125 3.50 20.50 15.97
N LEU A 126 3.76 19.60 15.02
CA LEU A 126 5.07 19.04 14.71
C LEU A 126 5.55 19.49 13.32
N ARG A 127 6.88 19.52 13.15
CA ARG A 127 7.53 19.85 11.87
C ARG A 127 7.23 18.77 10.83
N ALA A 128 7.06 19.17 9.56
CA ALA A 128 6.92 18.24 8.44
C ALA A 128 8.06 17.22 8.42
N GLY A 129 7.71 15.94 8.41
CA GLY A 129 8.65 14.83 8.36
C GLY A 129 9.22 14.41 9.72
N ALA A 130 8.64 14.81 10.85
CA ALA A 130 8.98 14.24 12.14
C ALA A 130 8.70 12.72 12.21
N LEU A 131 7.70 12.26 11.46
CA LEU A 131 7.24 10.89 11.35
C LEU A 131 7.94 10.10 10.23
N ILE A 132 8.75 10.75 9.38
CA ILE A 132 9.26 10.09 8.15
C ILE A 132 10.15 8.89 8.46
N THR A 133 10.93 8.95 9.55
CA THR A 133 11.80 7.84 9.97
C THR A 133 10.96 6.63 10.41
N GLU A 134 9.88 6.85 11.14
CA GLU A 134 8.96 5.78 11.54
C GLU A 134 8.18 5.23 10.34
N ALA A 135 7.72 6.11 9.45
CA ALA A 135 7.06 5.70 8.21
C ALA A 135 8.00 4.86 7.32
N ALA A 136 9.28 5.23 7.24
CA ALA A 136 10.29 4.43 6.53
C ALA A 136 10.55 3.08 7.23
N SER A 137 10.58 3.04 8.56
CA SER A 137 10.69 1.80 9.33
C SER A 137 9.54 0.85 9.07
N LEU A 138 8.30 1.35 9.16
CA LEU A 138 7.08 0.58 8.89
C LEU A 138 6.99 0.11 7.44
N ALA A 139 7.54 0.89 6.50
CA ALA A 139 7.63 0.53 5.08
C ALA A 139 8.78 -0.44 4.74
N GLY A 140 9.65 -0.81 5.70
CA GLY A 140 10.87 -1.57 5.41
C GLY A 140 11.90 -0.81 4.56
N ALA A 141 11.82 0.52 4.54
CA ALA A 141 12.60 1.43 3.71
C ALA A 141 13.71 2.18 4.48
N THR A 142 14.20 1.62 5.60
CA THR A 142 15.14 2.26 6.54
C THR A 142 16.49 2.65 5.94
N GLU A 143 16.91 2.03 4.84
CA GLU A 143 18.20 2.29 4.19
C GLU A 143 18.17 3.46 3.20
N SER A 144 17.02 4.10 3.02
CA SER A 144 16.87 5.18 2.04
C SER A 144 17.30 6.54 2.57
N ALA A 145 17.89 7.35 1.69
CA ALA A 145 18.17 8.75 2.00
C ALA A 145 16.86 9.51 2.27
N PRO A 146 16.81 10.33 3.34
CA PRO A 146 15.58 11.02 3.72
C PRO A 146 15.10 11.96 2.60
N PRO A 147 13.79 12.01 2.30
CA PRO A 147 13.25 12.93 1.32
C PRO A 147 13.57 14.40 1.67
N LYS A 148 13.68 15.24 0.65
CA LYS A 148 13.88 16.69 0.85
C LYS A 148 12.67 17.30 1.56
N LEU A 149 12.93 18.31 2.40
CA LEU A 149 11.89 19.00 3.18
C LEU A 149 10.73 19.51 2.31
N ASN A 150 11.02 20.10 1.14
CA ASN A 150 9.99 20.60 0.24
C ASN A 150 9.04 19.50 -0.24
N THR A 151 9.54 18.28 -0.46
CA THR A 151 8.72 17.12 -0.82
C THR A 151 7.85 16.70 0.37
N LEU A 152 8.41 16.65 1.58
CA LEU A 152 7.66 16.31 2.80
C LEU A 152 6.54 17.31 3.09
N GLU A 153 6.78 18.60 2.89
CA GLU A 153 5.78 19.65 3.04
C GLU A 153 4.68 19.56 1.99
N ALA A 154 5.04 19.28 0.72
CA ALA A 154 4.07 19.09 -0.36
C ALA A 154 3.18 17.86 -0.12
N VAL A 155 3.78 16.74 0.28
CA VAL A 155 3.08 15.48 0.61
C VAL A 155 2.16 15.68 1.81
N ARG A 156 2.64 16.31 2.89
CA ARG A 156 1.82 16.62 4.07
C ARG A 156 0.62 17.49 3.71
N ARG A 157 0.86 18.57 2.97
CA ARG A 157 -0.19 19.50 2.55
C ARG A 157 -1.24 18.78 1.70
N ASN A 158 -0.80 18.02 0.71
CA ASN A 158 -1.72 17.27 -0.16
C ASN A 158 -2.55 16.25 0.64
N ALA A 159 -1.95 15.52 1.58
CA ALA A 159 -2.66 14.58 2.44
C ALA A 159 -3.75 15.27 3.26
N ILE A 160 -3.45 16.43 3.86
CA ILE A 160 -4.42 17.20 4.65
C ILE A 160 -5.56 17.74 3.77
N GLU A 161 -5.22 18.37 2.64
CA GLU A 161 -6.21 19.00 1.75
C GLU A 161 -7.13 17.98 1.07
N ASN A 162 -6.63 16.76 0.81
CA ASN A 162 -7.36 15.74 0.05
C ASN A 162 -7.84 14.57 0.92
N THR A 163 -7.83 14.70 2.25
CA THR A 163 -8.24 13.61 3.17
C THR A 163 -9.64 13.05 2.85
N ALA A 164 -10.59 13.90 2.46
CA ALA A 164 -11.95 13.46 2.10
C ALA A 164 -12.05 12.81 0.70
N SER A 165 -11.15 13.17 -0.23
CA SER A 165 -11.20 12.77 -1.64
C SER A 165 -10.35 11.54 -1.94
N VAL A 166 -9.29 11.32 -1.17
CA VAL A 166 -8.34 10.21 -1.31
C VAL A 166 -8.63 9.21 -0.20
N THR A 167 -9.44 8.20 -0.51
CA THR A 167 -9.94 7.22 0.48
C THR A 167 -9.47 5.79 0.21
N SER A 168 -9.00 5.50 -1.01
CA SER A 168 -8.50 4.18 -1.39
C SER A 168 -6.96 4.10 -1.41
N PRO A 169 -6.37 2.91 -1.17
CA PRO A 169 -4.93 2.72 -1.28
C PRO A 169 -4.36 3.10 -2.65
N ALA A 170 -5.12 2.85 -3.73
CA ALA A 170 -4.74 3.23 -5.08
C ALA A 170 -4.67 4.75 -5.27
N GLN A 171 -5.61 5.50 -4.68
CA GLN A 171 -5.60 6.96 -4.72
C GLN A 171 -4.44 7.53 -3.90
N ILE A 172 -4.13 6.95 -2.74
CA ILE A 172 -2.95 7.33 -1.93
C ILE A 172 -1.67 7.12 -2.73
N ALA A 173 -1.48 5.93 -3.30
CA ALA A 173 -0.31 5.61 -4.12
C ALA A 173 -0.16 6.57 -5.31
N THR A 174 -1.27 6.87 -5.99
CA THR A 174 -1.29 7.82 -7.11
C THR A 174 -0.94 9.25 -6.68
N ALA A 175 -1.52 9.73 -5.57
CA ALA A 175 -1.25 11.08 -5.06
C ALA A 175 0.22 11.25 -4.67
N VAL A 176 0.81 10.23 -4.04
CA VAL A 176 2.25 10.23 -3.70
C VAL A 176 3.10 10.21 -4.96
N GLN A 177 2.77 9.35 -5.93
CA GLN A 177 3.52 9.24 -7.20
C GLN A 177 3.59 10.57 -7.95
N GLN A 178 2.51 11.37 -7.94
CA GLN A 178 2.46 12.69 -8.57
C GLN A 178 3.36 13.74 -7.90
N LEU A 179 3.71 13.53 -6.62
CA LEU A 179 4.51 14.46 -5.81
C LEU A 179 5.97 14.04 -5.68
N LEU A 180 6.34 12.86 -6.17
CA LEU A 180 7.70 12.36 -6.12
C LEU A 180 8.61 13.14 -7.09
N PRO A 181 9.84 13.50 -6.66
CA PRO A 181 10.82 14.07 -7.56
C PRO A 181 11.28 13.04 -8.61
N ALA A 182 11.69 13.52 -9.78
CA ALA A 182 12.31 12.67 -10.80
C ALA A 182 13.56 11.99 -10.21
N GLY A 183 13.59 10.65 -10.25
CA GLY A 183 14.66 9.85 -9.66
C GLY A 183 14.44 9.41 -8.21
N ALA A 184 13.23 9.58 -7.66
CA ALA A 184 12.87 8.98 -6.38
C ALA A 184 12.98 7.45 -6.43
N THR A 185 13.54 6.86 -5.38
CA THR A 185 13.68 5.40 -5.25
C THR A 185 12.36 4.75 -4.83
N ALA A 186 12.21 3.44 -5.06
CA ALA A 186 11.03 2.70 -4.61
C ALA A 186 10.88 2.76 -3.08
N GLN A 187 12.00 2.73 -2.35
CA GLN A 187 12.08 2.88 -0.89
C GLN A 187 11.52 4.25 -0.46
N GLN A 188 11.88 5.33 -1.15
CA GLN A 188 11.33 6.66 -0.87
C GLN A 188 9.84 6.74 -1.16
N ALA A 189 9.38 6.11 -2.24
CA ALA A 189 7.96 6.06 -2.57
C ALA A 189 7.18 5.35 -1.46
N ALA A 190 7.63 4.17 -1.02
CA ALA A 190 6.96 3.40 0.04
C ALA A 190 6.93 4.16 1.39
N ALA A 191 8.04 4.77 1.79
CA ALA A 191 8.11 5.58 3.01
C ALA A 191 7.15 6.79 2.95
N LEU A 192 7.08 7.48 1.81
CA LEU A 192 6.18 8.61 1.61
C LEU A 192 4.72 8.18 1.52
N THR A 193 4.43 6.99 1.03
CA THR A 193 3.09 6.38 1.06
C THR A 193 2.62 6.11 2.48
N TRP A 194 3.46 5.49 3.31
CA TRP A 194 3.16 5.30 4.73
C TRP A 194 2.95 6.63 5.45
N TYR A 195 3.84 7.60 5.21
CA TYR A 195 3.73 8.94 5.76
C TYR A 195 2.40 9.62 5.36
N TYR A 196 2.00 9.52 4.09
CA TYR A 196 0.74 10.08 3.59
C TYR A 196 -0.48 9.48 4.31
N ALA A 197 -0.54 8.14 4.40
CA ALA A 197 -1.64 7.44 5.05
C ALA A 197 -1.76 7.80 6.54
N LEU A 198 -0.62 7.90 7.25
CA LEU A 198 -0.59 8.29 8.66
C LEU A 198 -1.09 9.73 8.86
N ILE A 199 -0.69 10.68 8.00
CA ILE A 199 -1.19 12.07 8.08
C ILE A 199 -2.69 12.13 7.83
N GLN A 200 -3.22 11.40 6.84
CA GLN A 200 -4.67 11.35 6.61
C GLN A 200 -5.44 10.80 7.81
N TRP A 201 -4.92 9.77 8.46
CA TRP A 201 -5.48 9.30 9.73
C TRP A 201 -5.43 10.39 10.80
N GLY A 202 -4.30 11.09 10.96
CA GLY A 202 -4.12 12.15 11.94
C GLY A 202 -5.06 13.35 11.77
N VAL A 203 -5.51 13.61 10.54
CA VAL A 203 -6.56 14.61 10.23
C VAL A 203 -7.93 14.15 10.75
N ASN A 204 -8.24 12.87 10.58
CA ASN A 204 -9.53 12.29 10.98
C ASN A 204 -9.58 11.92 12.48
N ALA A 205 -8.43 11.77 13.13
CA ALA A 205 -8.32 11.49 14.55
C ALA A 205 -8.70 12.72 15.38
N SER A 206 -9.91 12.69 15.92
CA SER A 206 -10.48 13.68 16.84
C SER A 206 -10.20 13.34 18.30
#